data_AF-A0A0D7VY95-F1
#
_entry.id   AF-A0A0D7VY95-F1
#
_cell.length_a   1.000
_cell.length_b   1.000
_cell.length_c   1.000
_cell.angle_alpha   90.00
_cell.angle_beta   90.00
_cell.angle_gamma   90.00
#
_symmetry.space_group_name_H-M   'P 1'
#
loop_
_entity.id
_entity.type
_entity.pdbx_description
1 polymer ?
#
loop_
_entity_poly.entity_id
_entity_poly.type
_entity_poly.pdbx_seq_one_letter_code
_entity_poly.pdbx_strand_id
1 'polypeptide(L)' 'MKIFTYVISILALGLVIFNITKVDVDAPFTGESMIALITIVAGLCAILLMTILRISKQIEKKVKEKK' A
#
# COMPACT_ATOMS: atom_id res chain seq x y z
N MET A 1 5.38 0.76 -16.36
CA MET A 1 5.26 0.47 -14.90
C MET A 1 4.00 1.08 -14.27
N LYS A 2 3.41 2.16 -14.81
CA LYS A 2 2.22 2.82 -14.21
C LYS A 2 1.03 1.88 -13.97
N ILE A 3 0.74 0.96 -14.91
CA ILE A 3 -0.32 -0.05 -14.75
C ILE A 3 -0.05 -0.92 -13.51
N PHE A 4 1.17 -1.47 -13.37
CA PHE A 4 1.53 -2.34 -12.25
C PHE A 4 1.36 -1.63 -10.91
N THR A 5 1.86 -0.39 -10.81
CA THR A 5 1.71 0.44 -9.61
C THR A 5 0.23 0.71 -9.30
N TYR A 6 -0.59 1.03 -10.31
CA TYR A 6 -2.03 1.24 -10.13
C TYR A 6 -2.75 -0.02 -9.68
N VAL A 7 -2.47 -1.17 -10.29
CA VAL A 7 -3.08 -2.46 -9.95
C VAL A 7 -2.78 -2.82 -8.50
N ILE A 8 -1.52 -2.68 -8.06
CA ILE A 8 -1.15 -3.00 -6.67
C ILE A 8 -1.74 -1.98 -5.69
N SER A 9 -1.77 -0.69 -6.04
CA SER A 9 -2.44 0.31 -5.19
C SER A 9 -3.94 0.01 -5.04
N ILE A 10 -4.65 -0.40 -6.09
CA ILE A 10 -6.07 -0.78 -6.02
C ILE A 10 -6.27 -2.03 -5.16
N LEU A 11 -5.44 -3.06 -5.35
CA LEU A 11 -5.47 -4.28 -4.53
C LEU A 11 -5.22 -3.99 -3.04
N ALA A 12 -4.22 -3.17 -2.74
CA ALA A 12 -3.92 -2.75 -1.37
C ALA A 12 -5.10 -1.98 -0.76
N LEU A 13 -5.76 -1.12 -1.53
CA LEU A 13 -6.93 -0.37 -1.09
C LEU A 13 -8.12 -1.30 -0.77
N GLY A 14 -8.38 -2.29 -1.62
CA GLY A 14 -9.43 -3.29 -1.39
C GLY A 14 -9.18 -4.12 -0.13
N LEU A 15 -7.93 -4.54 0.09
CA LEU A 15 -7.52 -5.26 1.31
C LEU A 15 -7.69 -4.40 2.57
N VAL A 16 -7.31 -3.13 2.52
CA VAL A 16 -7.48 -2.20 3.65
C VAL A 16 -8.97 -2.02 3.97
N ILE A 17 -9.82 -1.77 2.97
CA ILE A 17 -11.27 -1.61 3.16
C ILE A 17 -11.90 -2.86 3.78
N PHE A 18 -11.56 -4.04 3.26
CA PHE A 18 -12.06 -5.30 3.80
C PHE A 18 -11.64 -5.51 5.27
N ASN A 19 -10.39 -5.19 5.61
CA ASN A 19 -9.90 -5.37 6.98
C ASN A 19 -10.46 -4.34 7.96
N ILE A 20 -10.76 -3.10 7.52
CA ILE A 20 -11.44 -2.10 8.36
C ILE A 20 -12.78 -2.63 8.87
N THR A 21 -13.54 -3.36 8.06
CA THR A 21 -14.83 -3.94 8.48
C THR A 21 -14.71 -5.07 9.52
N LYS A 22 -13.50 -5.62 9.70
CA LYS A 22 -13.20 -6.68 10.66
C LYS A 22 -12.49 -6.19 11.94
N VAL A 23 -12.08 -4.92 11.99
CA VAL A 23 -11.43 -4.36 13.18
C VAL A 23 -12.50 -4.17 14.26
N ASP A 24 -12.36 -4.93 15.33
CA ASP A 24 -13.09 -4.70 16.57
C ASP A 24 -12.39 -3.59 17.35
N VAL A 25 -13.07 -2.44 17.50
CA VAL A 25 -12.53 -1.23 18.14
C VAL A 25 -12.45 -1.36 19.66
N ASP A 26 -13.23 -2.27 20.25
CA ASP A 26 -13.24 -2.52 21.69
C ASP A 26 -12.08 -3.42 22.11
N ALA A 27 -11.59 -4.28 21.20
CA ALA A 27 -10.47 -5.18 21.45
C ALA A 27 -9.48 -5.23 20.25
N PRO A 28 -8.82 -4.10 19.91
CA PRO A 28 -8.04 -3.95 18.68
C PRO A 28 -6.79 -4.83 18.62
N PHE A 29 -6.30 -5.31 19.76
CA PHE A 29 -5.07 -6.10 19.87
C PHE A 29 -5.31 -7.59 20.11
N THR A 30 -6.54 -8.08 19.98
CA THR A 30 -6.87 -9.48 20.24
C THR A 30 -7.47 -10.16 19.01
N GLY A 31 -7.05 -11.41 18.78
CA GLY A 31 -7.62 -12.28 17.74
C GLY A 31 -7.56 -11.68 16.33
N GLU A 32 -8.70 -11.67 15.65
CA GLU A 32 -8.86 -11.19 14.26
C GLU A 32 -8.51 -9.70 14.11
N SER A 33 -8.70 -8.87 15.16
CA SER A 33 -8.41 -7.43 15.10
C SER A 33 -6.92 -7.12 14.95
N MET A 34 -6.05 -7.91 15.59
CA MET A 34 -4.60 -7.75 15.45
C MET A 34 -4.15 -8.06 14.01
N ILE A 35 -4.74 -9.10 13.41
CA ILE A 35 -4.48 -9.47 12.02
C ILE A 35 -4.96 -8.36 11.08
N ALA A 36 -6.16 -7.82 11.32
CA ALA A 36 -6.71 -6.72 10.55
C ALA A 36 -5.82 -5.47 10.63
N LEU A 37 -5.32 -5.13 11.81
CA LEU A 37 -4.40 -4.01 12.02
C LEU A 37 -3.08 -4.18 11.26
N ILE A 38 -2.45 -5.36 11.36
CA ILE A 38 -1.20 -5.67 10.63
C ILE A 38 -1.45 -5.56 9.12
N THR A 39 -2.59 -6.05 8.65
CA THR A 39 -2.93 -6.02 7.22
C THR A 39 -3.15 -4.60 6.71
N ILE A 40 -3.76 -3.72 7.51
CA ILE A 40 -3.90 -2.29 7.19
C ILE A 40 -2.51 -1.64 7.08
N VAL A 41 -1.63 -1.87 8.06
CA VAL A 41 -0.25 -1.34 8.04
C VAL A 41 0.54 -1.86 6.86
N ALA A 42 0.43 -3.15 6.54
CA ALA A 42 1.07 -3.75 5.38
C ALA A 42 0.55 -3.13 4.06
N GLY A 43 -0.76 -2.90 3.94
CA GLY A 43 -1.38 -2.22 2.80
C GLY A 43 -0.87 -0.80 2.61
N LEU A 44 -0.75 -0.03 3.70
CA LEU A 44 -0.16 1.32 3.68
C LEU A 44 1.33 1.28 3.25
N CYS A 45 2.08 0.31 3.75
CA CYS A 45 3.49 0.13 3.39
C CYS A 45 3.65 -0.20 1.90
N ALA A 46 2.78 -1.04 1.34
CA ALA A 46 2.79 -1.35 -0.10
C ALA A 46 2.54 -0.10 -0.96
N ILE A 47 1.60 0.77 -0.56
CA ILE A 47 1.33 2.03 -1.26
C ILE A 47 2.54 2.98 -1.19
N LEU A 48 3.22 3.04 -0.04
CA LEU A 48 4.45 3.83 0.13
C LEU A 48 5.57 3.33 -0.80
N LEU A 49 5.86 2.03 -0.80
CA LEU A 49 6.88 1.43 -1.68
C LEU A 49 6.58 1.68 -3.16
N MET A 50 5.31 1.57 -3.55
CA MET A 50 4.86 1.88 -4.91
C MET A 50 5.09 3.35 -5.29
N THR A 51 4.86 4.27 -4.35
CA THR A 51 5.11 5.71 -4.55
C THR A 51 6.59 6.00 -4.71
N ILE A 52 7.44 5.42 -3.85
CA ILE A 52 8.90 5.54 -3.93
C ILE A 52 9.42 5.04 -5.27
N LEU A 53 8.96 3.87 -5.72
CA LEU A 53 9.35 3.29 -7.01
C LEU A 53 8.92 4.18 -8.18
N ARG A 54 7.76 4.83 -8.11
CA ARG A 54 7.30 5.79 -9.12
C ARG A 54 8.19 7.03 -9.16
N ILE A 55 8.61 7.55 -8.01
CA ILE A 55 9.52 8.69 -7.92
C ILE A 55 10.91 8.32 -8.47
N SER A 56 11.47 7.19 -8.05
CA SER A 56 12.75 6.67 -8.54
C SER A 56 12.79 6.58 -10.06
N LYS A 57 11.71 6.06 -10.68
CA LYS A 57 11.59 6.00 -12.14
C LYS A 57 11.39 7.34 -12.83
N GLN A 58 10.77 8.31 -12.17
CA GLN A 58 10.68 9.67 -12.71
C GLN A 58 12.06 10.34 -12.72
N ILE A 59 12.86 10.11 -11.68
CA ILE A 59 14.25 10.57 -11.62
C ILE A 59 15.07 9.90 -12.72
N GLU A 60 14.98 8.58 -12.86
CA GLU A 60 15.68 7.83 -13.93
C GLU A 60 15.39 8.41 -15.32
N LYS A 61 14.12 8.70 -15.64
CA LYS A 61 13.73 9.33 -16.90
C LYS A 61 14.34 10.71 -17.09
N LYS A 62 14.22 11.59 -16.09
CA LYS A 62 14.76 12.96 -16.14
C LYS A 62 16.28 12.97 -16.30
N VAL A 63 16.98 12.01 -15.68
CA VAL A 63 18.43 11.84 -15.82
C VAL A 63 18.79 11.36 -17.22
N LYS A 64 18.02 10.42 -17.79
CA LYS A 64 18.24 9.90 -19.14
C LYS A 64 17.96 10.92 -20.25
N GLU A 65 16.98 11.81 -20.06
CA GLU A 65 16.63 12.89 -21.02
C GLU A 65 17.64 14.05 -21.03
N LYS A 66 18.47 14.20 -19.99
CA LYS A 66 19.50 15.24 -19.89
C LYS A 66 20.87 14.80 -20.46
N LYS A 67 20.99 13.56 -20.94
CA LYS A 67 22.21 12.99 -21.48
C LYS A 67 22.09 12.80 -22.99
#